data_AF-A0A7C8D4R3-F1
#
_entry.id   AF-A0A7C8D4R3-F1
#
_cell.length_a   1.000
_cell.length_b   1.000
_cell.length_c   1.000
_cell.angle_alpha   90.00
_cell.angle_beta   90.00
_cell.angle_gamma   90.00
#
_symmetry.space_group_name_H-M   'P 1'
#
loop_
_entity.id
_entity.type
_entity.pdbx_description
1 polymer ?
#
loop_
_entity_poly.entity_id
_entity_poly.type
_entity_poly.pdbx_seq_one_letter_code
_entity_poly.pdbx_strand_id
1 'polypeptide(L)'
;MITNDIRIMYPACGRDFWNGGGLNGSLNLIRKAIHGEGPITDEVPTSLDIVYCDIDPNIDLHKVRREVNRLFSTMNTPHLRRERNLLESTTQLHFGPEPIDEGLPMETSPQDWVRNTWAFELVGQHQGVTIRFRYFSASYQQVMYYLYSTGWTLGADDAILLGSNWRYYGEGGQNMHTIFHTPLSKFFDEETKVITRYTTRRYHQGFWESELVH
;
A
#
# COMPACT_ATOMS: atom_id res chain seq x y z
N MET A 1 3.65 -20.50 16.77
CA MET A 1 3.76 -20.26 15.32
C MET A 1 4.27 -18.84 15.18
N ILE A 2 5.34 -18.62 14.41
CA ILE A 2 5.73 -17.28 14.02
C ILE A 2 4.64 -16.82 13.05
N THR A 3 3.95 -15.72 13.37
CA THR A 3 2.94 -15.12 12.50
C THR A 3 3.67 -14.37 11.39
N ASN A 4 3.52 -14.83 10.14
CA ASN A 4 4.06 -14.13 8.98
C ASN A 4 3.01 -13.10 8.50
N ASP A 5 2.99 -11.95 9.15
CA ASP A 5 2.06 -10.86 8.88
C ASP A 5 2.75 -9.81 8.01
N ILE A 6 2.34 -9.71 6.75
CA ILE A 6 2.96 -8.80 5.78
C ILE A 6 2.12 -7.52 5.68
N ARG A 7 2.78 -6.39 5.82
CA ARG A 7 2.22 -5.06 5.61
C ARG A 7 2.62 -4.55 4.23
N ILE A 8 1.64 -3.95 3.55
CA ILE A 8 1.82 -3.44 2.19
C ILE A 8 1.34 -2.00 2.14
N MET A 9 2.25 -1.06 1.93
CA MET A 9 1.92 0.35 1.74
C MET A 9 1.86 0.66 0.25
N TYR A 10 0.73 1.20 -0.20
CA TYR A 10 0.52 1.70 -1.55
C TYR A 10 0.25 3.22 -1.48
N PRO A 11 1.30 4.07 -1.51
CA PRO A 11 1.12 5.51 -1.56
C PRO A 11 0.61 5.88 -2.97
N ALA A 12 -0.63 6.38 -3.11
CA ALA A 12 -1.16 6.60 -4.45
C ALA A 12 -0.57 7.87 -5.10
N CYS A 13 -0.06 7.62 -6.31
CA CYS A 13 -0.04 8.56 -7.44
C CYS A 13 -0.44 7.81 -8.74
N GLY A 14 -1.20 6.70 -8.64
CA GLY A 14 -1.28 5.70 -9.71
C GLY A 14 -2.67 5.15 -9.97
N ARG A 15 -3.19 5.43 -11.19
CA ARG A 15 -4.38 4.79 -11.80
C ARG A 15 -4.31 3.25 -11.87
N ASP A 16 -3.16 2.66 -11.58
CA ASP A 16 -2.80 1.28 -11.84
C ASP A 16 -3.55 0.24 -11.01
N PHE A 17 -3.80 0.53 -9.74
CA PHE A 17 -4.61 -0.35 -8.90
C PHE A 17 -6.04 -0.45 -9.45
N TRP A 18 -6.56 0.68 -9.97
CA TRP A 18 -7.96 0.84 -10.38
C TRP A 18 -8.26 0.41 -11.81
N ASN A 19 -7.32 0.59 -12.73
CA ASN A 19 -7.53 0.30 -14.15
C ASN A 19 -7.33 -1.17 -14.48
N GLY A 20 -7.03 -2.00 -13.47
CA GLY A 20 -6.82 -3.42 -13.62
C GLY A 20 -5.83 -3.68 -14.73
N GLY A 21 -4.55 -3.30 -14.56
CA GLY A 21 -3.45 -3.55 -15.50
C GLY A 21 -3.18 -5.04 -15.77
N GLY A 22 -4.23 -5.86 -15.84
CA GLY A 22 -4.28 -7.30 -15.81
C GLY A 22 -3.90 -7.88 -14.46
N LEU A 23 -3.76 -9.20 -14.50
CA LEU A 23 -2.94 -10.01 -13.61
C LEU A 23 -1.44 -9.68 -13.76
N ASN A 24 -1.07 -8.42 -14.03
CA ASN A 24 0.30 -7.94 -14.18
C ASN A 24 0.56 -6.61 -13.43
N GLY A 25 -0.47 -5.97 -12.85
CA GLY A 25 -0.34 -4.75 -12.00
C GLY A 25 -0.19 -5.06 -10.51
N SER A 26 -0.20 -4.04 -9.64
CA SER A 26 0.01 -4.18 -8.18
C SER A 26 -0.91 -5.22 -7.52
N LEU A 27 -2.16 -5.33 -8.00
CA LEU A 27 -3.11 -6.33 -7.55
C LEU A 27 -2.61 -7.76 -7.80
N ASN A 28 -1.89 -8.01 -8.89
CA ASN A 28 -1.27 -9.30 -9.15
C ASN A 28 -0.10 -9.60 -8.21
N LEU A 29 0.71 -8.59 -7.88
CA LEU A 29 1.78 -8.75 -6.90
C LEU A 29 1.22 -9.20 -5.56
N ILE A 30 0.14 -8.56 -5.11
CA ILE A 30 -0.59 -8.96 -3.90
C ILE A 30 -1.15 -10.38 -4.04
N ARG A 31 -1.71 -10.75 -5.19
CA ARG A 31 -2.22 -12.12 -5.42
C ARG A 31 -1.12 -13.18 -5.37
N LYS A 32 0.04 -12.91 -5.95
CA LYS A 32 1.20 -13.81 -5.85
C LYS A 32 1.61 -13.95 -4.37
N ALA A 33 1.65 -12.86 -3.62
CA ALA A 33 1.96 -12.89 -2.18
C ALA A 33 1.00 -13.77 -1.37
N ILE A 34 -0.31 -13.75 -1.68
CA ILE A 34 -1.30 -14.65 -1.03
C ILE A 34 -0.92 -16.12 -1.19
N HIS A 35 -0.26 -16.47 -2.29
CA HIS A 35 0.19 -17.84 -2.59
C HIS A 35 1.66 -18.10 -2.20
N GLY A 36 2.33 -17.16 -1.53
CA GLY A 36 3.76 -17.28 -1.22
C GLY A 36 4.65 -17.20 -2.45
N GLU A 37 4.25 -16.40 -3.44
CA GLU A 37 4.97 -16.25 -4.70
C GLU A 37 5.32 -14.78 -4.98
N GLY A 38 6.36 -14.59 -5.79
CA GLY A 38 6.70 -13.30 -6.37
C GLY A 38 7.54 -12.41 -5.46
N PRO A 39 7.62 -11.10 -5.77
CA PRO A 39 8.63 -10.22 -5.17
C PRO A 39 8.29 -9.71 -3.76
N ILE A 40 7.08 -9.96 -3.26
CA ILE A 40 6.68 -9.55 -1.91
C ILE A 40 7.17 -10.59 -0.90
N THR A 41 6.87 -11.86 -1.14
CA THR A 41 7.19 -12.99 -0.26
C THR A 41 7.31 -14.28 -1.08
N ASP A 42 8.15 -15.19 -0.62
CA ASP A 42 8.31 -16.58 -1.08
C ASP A 42 7.64 -17.60 -0.14
N GLU A 43 7.00 -17.13 0.93
CA GLU A 43 6.23 -17.95 1.87
C GLU A 43 4.77 -17.50 1.93
N VAL A 44 3.84 -18.45 2.16
CA VAL A 44 2.42 -18.17 2.34
C VAL A 44 2.22 -17.41 3.67
N PRO A 45 1.74 -16.16 3.63
CA PRO A 45 1.58 -15.35 4.83
C PRO A 45 0.38 -15.80 5.65
N THR A 46 0.40 -15.48 6.94
CA THR A 46 -0.78 -15.62 7.82
C THR A 46 -1.78 -14.49 7.55
N SER A 47 -1.28 -13.27 7.33
CA SER A 47 -2.11 -12.13 6.99
C SER A 47 -1.42 -11.13 6.07
N LEU A 48 -2.23 -10.38 5.32
CA LEU A 48 -1.85 -9.24 4.52
C LEU A 48 -2.62 -8.01 5.00
N ASP A 49 -1.93 -6.94 5.39
CA ASP A 49 -2.54 -5.64 5.70
C ASP A 49 -2.10 -4.59 4.68
N ILE A 50 -3.04 -4.21 3.81
CA ILE A 50 -2.79 -3.39 2.64
C ILE A 50 -3.36 -2.00 2.88
N VAL A 51 -2.50 -0.98 2.87
CA VAL A 51 -2.87 0.43 2.97
C VAL A 51 -2.81 1.06 1.59
N TYR A 52 -3.89 1.73 1.19
CA TYR A 52 -4.00 2.52 -0.03
C TYR A 52 -4.40 3.95 0.30
N CYS A 53 -3.65 4.94 -0.19
CA CYS A 53 -3.88 6.36 0.15
C CYS A 53 -4.14 7.17 -1.11
N ASP A 54 -5.31 7.80 -1.28
CA ASP A 54 -5.63 8.63 -2.44
C ASP A 54 -6.51 9.82 -2.04
N ILE A 55 -6.23 11.01 -2.58
CA ILE A 55 -6.91 12.27 -2.22
C ILE A 55 -8.22 12.42 -3.01
N ASP A 56 -8.85 11.31 -3.42
CA ASP A 56 -10.16 11.32 -4.08
C ASP A 56 -11.27 11.06 -3.05
N PRO A 57 -11.93 12.11 -2.50
CA PRO A 57 -13.08 11.95 -1.62
C PRO A 57 -14.34 11.46 -2.36
N ASN A 58 -14.35 11.51 -3.69
CA ASN A 58 -15.47 11.10 -4.53
C ASN A 58 -15.24 9.73 -5.16
N ILE A 59 -14.22 8.99 -4.70
CA ILE A 59 -13.96 7.65 -5.22
C ILE A 59 -15.19 6.77 -5.07
N ASP A 60 -15.51 6.03 -6.12
CA ASP A 60 -16.60 5.08 -6.08
C ASP A 60 -16.21 3.86 -5.22
N LEU A 61 -16.75 3.79 -4.00
CA LEU A 61 -16.53 2.66 -3.08
C LEU A 61 -17.00 1.31 -3.67
N HIS A 62 -17.96 1.30 -4.60
CA HIS A 62 -18.32 0.07 -5.31
C HIS A 62 -17.19 -0.39 -6.23
N LYS A 63 -16.48 0.54 -6.87
CA LYS A 63 -15.27 0.23 -7.63
C LYS A 63 -14.18 -0.30 -6.71
N VAL A 64 -13.94 0.34 -5.56
CA VAL A 64 -12.97 -0.14 -4.55
C VAL A 64 -13.28 -1.58 -4.14
N ARG A 65 -14.52 -1.82 -3.71
CA ARG A 65 -15.01 -3.14 -3.32
C ARG A 65 -14.82 -4.15 -4.45
N ARG A 66 -15.18 -3.81 -5.69
CA ARG A 66 -15.06 -4.71 -6.84
C ARG A 66 -13.61 -5.11 -7.12
N GLU A 67 -12.67 -4.18 -7.06
CA GLU A 67 -11.25 -4.46 -7.30
C GLU A 67 -10.66 -5.31 -6.17
N VAL A 68 -10.91 -4.95 -4.92
CA VAL A 68 -10.43 -5.72 -3.75
C VAL A 68 -11.01 -7.13 -3.74
N ASN A 69 -12.28 -7.30 -4.13
CA ASN A 69 -12.90 -8.63 -4.30
C ASN A 69 -12.14 -9.55 -5.25
N ARG A 70 -11.39 -9.01 -6.22
CA ARG A 70 -10.58 -9.82 -7.14
C ARG A 70 -9.41 -10.52 -6.43
N LEU A 71 -8.95 -10.00 -5.28
CA LEU A 71 -7.96 -10.66 -4.44
C LEU A 71 -8.49 -11.98 -3.86
N PHE A 72 -9.78 -11.99 -3.50
CA PHE A 72 -10.46 -13.16 -2.93
C PHE A 72 -10.99 -14.14 -3.98
N SER A 73 -10.84 -13.81 -5.27
CA SER A 73 -11.34 -14.60 -6.38
C SER A 73 -10.27 -15.57 -6.87
N THR A 74 -10.62 -16.83 -7.11
CA THR A 74 -9.74 -17.82 -7.74
C THR A 74 -9.41 -17.43 -9.18
N MET A 75 -8.15 -17.62 -9.60
CA MET A 75 -7.61 -17.20 -10.91
C MET A 75 -8.42 -17.69 -12.14
N ASN A 76 -9.29 -18.71 -12.00
CA ASN A 76 -9.97 -19.36 -13.13
C ASN A 76 -11.49 -19.60 -12.94
N THR A 77 -12.14 -18.97 -11.95
CA THR A 77 -13.58 -19.15 -11.72
C THR A 77 -14.29 -17.85 -11.33
N PRO A 78 -14.46 -16.90 -12.28
CA PRO A 78 -15.07 -15.59 -12.01
C PRO A 78 -16.56 -15.64 -11.61
N HIS A 79 -17.22 -16.81 -11.69
CA HIS A 79 -18.67 -16.96 -11.53
C HIS A 79 -19.12 -17.78 -10.31
N LEU A 80 -18.21 -18.24 -9.45
CA LEU A 80 -18.63 -18.84 -8.18
C LEU A 80 -19.15 -17.73 -7.26
N ARG A 81 -20.48 -17.53 -7.27
CA ARG A 81 -21.22 -16.92 -6.14
C ARG A 81 -20.91 -17.75 -4.91
N ARG A 82 -19.89 -17.39 -4.12
CA ARG A 82 -19.65 -18.02 -2.81
C ARG A 82 -19.21 -17.03 -1.76
N GLU A 83 -19.61 -17.40 -0.54
CA GLU A 83 -19.70 -16.65 0.69
C GLU A 83 -18.49 -15.76 0.93
N ARG A 84 -18.77 -14.46 1.01
CA ARG A 84 -17.80 -13.42 1.30
C ARG A 84 -18.01 -13.04 2.75
N ASN A 85 -17.19 -13.55 3.64
CA ASN A 85 -17.08 -12.93 4.96
C ASN A 85 -16.19 -11.70 4.80
N LEU A 86 -16.68 -10.72 4.02
CA LEU A 86 -16.08 -9.40 3.93
C LEU A 86 -16.77 -8.52 4.96
N LEU A 87 -16.06 -8.25 6.04
CA LEU A 87 -16.43 -7.19 6.95
C LEU A 87 -16.05 -5.88 6.30
N GLU A 88 -17.02 -4.98 6.20
CA GLU A 88 -16.81 -3.66 5.63
C GLU A 88 -17.07 -2.61 6.70
N SER A 89 -16.20 -1.61 6.78
CA SER A 89 -16.43 -0.47 7.68
C SER A 89 -15.91 0.81 7.06
N THR A 90 -16.56 1.92 7.41
CA THR A 90 -16.08 3.27 7.09
C THR A 90 -15.86 4.01 8.40
N THR A 91 -14.67 4.53 8.59
CA THR A 91 -14.27 5.27 9.77
C THR A 91 -14.02 6.73 9.41
N GLN A 92 -14.60 7.65 10.17
CA GLN A 92 -14.26 9.07 10.05
C GLN A 92 -12.92 9.33 10.73
N LEU A 93 -12.05 10.08 10.07
CA LEU A 93 -10.73 10.46 10.54
C LEU A 93 -10.67 11.96 10.76
N HIS A 94 -10.20 12.34 11.94
CA HIS A 94 -10.00 13.73 12.34
C HIS A 94 -8.52 13.98 12.57
N PHE A 95 -7.90 14.66 11.61
CA PHE A 95 -6.52 15.08 11.71
C PHE A 95 -6.42 16.40 12.48
N GLY A 96 -5.41 16.48 13.33
CA GLY A 96 -5.02 17.73 13.97
C GLY A 96 -4.53 18.78 12.96
N PRO A 97 -4.08 19.94 13.46
CA PRO A 97 -3.29 20.86 12.65
C PRO A 97 -2.10 20.12 12.00
N GLU A 98 -1.64 20.64 10.86
CA GLU A 98 -0.39 20.21 10.26
C GLU A 98 0.72 20.21 11.32
N PRO A 99 1.47 19.10 11.51
CA PRO A 99 2.53 19.04 12.50
C PRO A 99 3.60 20.10 12.18
N ILE A 100 4.03 20.83 13.20
CA ILE A 100 5.09 21.84 13.09
C ILE A 100 6.41 21.06 12.91
N ASP A 101 6.75 20.80 11.65
CA ASP A 101 8.02 20.28 11.15
C ASP A 101 8.67 19.20 12.04
N GLU A 102 8.16 17.97 11.98
CA GLU A 102 8.77 16.78 12.60
C GLU A 102 9.95 16.20 11.77
N GLY A 103 10.49 16.98 10.82
CA GLY A 103 11.48 16.52 9.84
C GLY A 103 10.88 15.88 8.59
N LEU A 104 9.57 16.03 8.35
CA LEU A 104 8.90 15.60 7.12
C LEU A 104 8.42 16.86 6.36
N PRO A 105 9.30 17.60 5.66
CA PRO A 105 8.89 18.83 4.99
C PRO A 105 7.83 18.52 3.92
N MET A 106 6.70 19.21 3.97
CA MET A 106 5.71 19.16 2.90
C MET A 106 6.26 19.86 1.67
N GLU A 107 6.43 19.13 0.56
CA GLU A 107 6.85 19.72 -0.71
C GLU A 107 5.82 20.73 -1.24
N THR A 108 4.55 20.58 -0.84
CA THR A 108 3.43 21.41 -1.30
C THR A 108 2.46 21.75 -0.15
N SER A 109 2.70 22.86 0.54
CA SER A 109 1.72 23.53 1.42
C SER A 109 0.47 23.97 0.63
N PRO A 110 -0.74 24.19 1.21
CA PRO A 110 -1.49 23.50 2.26
C PRO A 110 -2.79 22.85 1.73
N GLN A 111 -2.92 22.65 0.41
CA GLN A 111 -4.21 22.27 -0.21
C GLN A 111 -4.59 20.79 0.03
N ASP A 112 -3.63 19.94 0.39
CA ASP A 112 -3.83 18.49 0.54
C ASP A 112 -4.04 18.03 2.00
N TRP A 113 -3.83 18.90 3.00
CA TRP A 113 -4.04 18.53 4.40
C TRP A 113 -5.51 18.65 4.81
N VAL A 114 -6.25 17.56 4.69
CA VAL A 114 -7.67 17.53 5.01
C VAL A 114 -7.87 17.17 6.49
N ARG A 115 -8.45 18.08 7.28
CA ARG A 115 -8.74 17.85 8.72
C ARG A 115 -9.78 16.77 8.96
N ASN A 116 -10.79 16.70 8.10
CA ASN A 116 -11.88 15.74 8.21
C ASN A 116 -11.90 14.88 6.95
N THR A 117 -11.55 13.62 7.10
CA THR A 117 -11.55 12.64 6.02
C THR A 117 -12.06 11.31 6.54
N TRP A 118 -11.91 10.24 5.79
CA TRP A 118 -12.40 8.92 6.13
C TRP A 118 -11.46 7.85 5.60
N ALA A 119 -11.56 6.69 6.24
CA ALA A 119 -10.99 5.44 5.75
C ALA A 119 -12.10 4.42 5.51
N PHE A 120 -11.95 3.62 4.47
CA PHE A 120 -12.80 2.48 4.17
C PHE A 120 -11.99 1.20 4.27
N GLU A 121 -12.50 0.25 5.02
CA GLU A 121 -11.85 -1.01 5.31
C GLU A 121 -12.66 -2.19 4.81
N LEU A 122 -11.96 -3.15 4.23
CA LEU A 122 -12.47 -4.45 3.81
C LEU A 122 -11.60 -5.54 4.42
N VAL A 123 -12.18 -6.44 5.21
CA VAL A 123 -11.47 -7.58 5.81
C VAL A 123 -12.13 -8.87 5.38
N GLY A 124 -11.34 -9.81 4.85
CA GLY A 124 -11.82 -11.16 4.55
C GLY A 124 -10.71 -12.19 4.64
N GLN A 125 -11.04 -13.44 4.30
CA GLN A 125 -10.07 -14.53 4.29
C GLN A 125 -10.08 -15.24 2.94
N HIS A 126 -8.90 -15.61 2.44
CA HIS A 126 -8.73 -16.43 1.24
C HIS A 126 -7.66 -17.48 1.49
N GLN A 127 -7.99 -18.76 1.29
CA GLN A 127 -7.05 -19.89 1.43
C GLN A 127 -6.28 -19.91 2.76
N GLY A 128 -6.93 -19.52 3.86
CA GLY A 128 -6.28 -19.43 5.18
C GLY A 128 -5.63 -18.08 5.47
N VAL A 129 -5.31 -17.28 4.45
CA VAL A 129 -4.72 -15.94 4.59
C VAL A 129 -5.78 -14.90 4.91
N THR A 130 -5.59 -14.14 6.00
CA THR A 130 -6.45 -12.99 6.32
C THR A 130 -5.99 -11.77 5.54
N ILE A 131 -6.89 -11.10 4.82
CA ILE A 131 -6.57 -9.94 4.00
C ILE A 131 -7.38 -8.76 4.53
N ARG A 132 -6.68 -7.73 5.01
CA ARG A 132 -7.22 -6.43 5.40
C ARG A 132 -6.79 -5.41 4.37
N PHE A 133 -7.75 -4.72 3.76
CA PHE A 133 -7.50 -3.62 2.84
C PHE A 133 -8.08 -2.34 3.43
N ARG A 134 -7.27 -1.28 3.50
CA ARG A 134 -7.63 0.02 4.05
C ARG A 134 -7.38 1.09 2.99
N TYR A 135 -8.46 1.66 2.47
CA TYR A 135 -8.42 2.87 1.67
C TYR A 135 -8.52 4.09 2.56
N PHE A 136 -7.63 5.06 2.41
CA PHE A 136 -7.67 6.35 3.07
C PHE A 136 -7.91 7.44 2.04
N SER A 137 -8.94 8.27 2.27
CA SER A 137 -9.23 9.44 1.43
C SER A 137 -8.35 10.65 1.82
N ALA A 138 -7.04 10.44 1.92
CA ALA A 138 -6.10 11.41 2.46
C ALA A 138 -4.77 11.33 1.73
N SER A 139 -3.94 12.38 1.85
CA SER A 139 -2.60 12.34 1.27
C SER A 139 -1.78 11.21 1.90
N TYR A 140 -0.84 10.64 1.14
CA TYR A 140 -0.01 9.57 1.66
C TYR A 140 0.78 10.02 2.91
N GLN A 141 1.18 11.30 3.01
CA GLN A 141 1.82 11.86 4.20
C GLN A 141 0.90 11.80 5.43
N GLN A 142 -0.36 12.25 5.30
CA GLN A 142 -1.34 12.19 6.39
C GLN A 142 -1.53 10.76 6.88
N VAL A 143 -1.63 9.82 5.93
CA VAL A 143 -1.81 8.41 6.25
C VAL A 143 -0.57 7.83 6.94
N MET A 144 0.64 8.18 6.51
CA MET A 144 1.87 7.76 7.20
C MET A 144 1.92 8.26 8.64
N TYR A 145 1.62 9.54 8.89
CA TYR A 145 1.53 10.08 10.26
C TYR A 145 0.49 9.32 11.11
N TYR A 146 -0.70 9.09 10.56
CA TYR A 146 -1.74 8.33 11.24
C TYR A 146 -1.26 6.92 11.58
N LEU A 147 -0.72 6.19 10.62
CA LEU A 147 -0.25 4.82 10.81
C LEU A 147 0.87 4.74 11.84
N TYR A 148 1.87 5.64 11.75
CA TYR A 148 2.94 5.74 12.73
C TYR A 148 2.39 5.96 14.15
N SER A 149 1.43 6.87 14.30
CA SER A 149 0.79 7.14 15.61
C SER A 149 0.04 5.93 16.19
N THR A 150 -0.38 4.99 15.34
CA THR A 150 -1.01 3.72 15.76
C THR A 150 -0.01 2.59 15.99
N GLY A 151 1.29 2.84 15.84
CA GLY A 151 2.34 1.80 15.91
C GLY A 151 2.42 0.93 14.66
N TRP A 152 1.80 1.35 13.55
CA TRP A 152 1.92 0.66 12.26
C TRP A 152 3.12 1.19 11.50
N THR A 153 4.14 0.34 11.33
CA THR A 153 5.39 0.61 10.61
C THR A 153 5.73 -0.55 9.69
N LEU A 154 6.61 -0.32 8.72
CA LEU A 154 7.09 -1.35 7.79
C LEU A 154 8.43 -1.92 8.25
N GLY A 155 8.58 -3.24 8.23
CA GLY A 155 9.83 -3.96 8.50
C GLY A 155 10.49 -4.52 7.24
N ALA A 156 11.51 -5.35 7.42
CA ALA A 156 12.27 -5.98 6.33
C ALA A 156 11.44 -6.92 5.43
N ASP A 157 10.43 -7.57 6.02
CA ASP A 157 9.55 -8.50 5.29
C ASP A 157 8.40 -7.79 4.56
N ASP A 158 8.17 -6.52 4.88
CA ASP A 158 7.08 -5.72 4.36
C ASP A 158 7.42 -5.09 3.00
N ALA A 159 6.40 -4.52 2.34
CA ALA A 159 6.56 -3.96 1.01
C ALA A 159 5.90 -2.59 0.83
N ILE A 160 6.58 -1.72 0.09
CA ILE A 160 6.01 -0.52 -0.52
C ILE A 160 5.80 -0.82 -2.00
N LEU A 161 4.56 -0.68 -2.47
CA LEU A 161 4.20 -0.90 -3.86
C LEU A 161 4.00 0.44 -4.57
N LEU A 162 4.84 0.72 -5.57
CA LEU A 162 4.76 1.94 -6.38
C LEU A 162 4.10 1.65 -7.74
N GLY A 163 3.11 2.46 -8.12
CA GLY A 163 2.45 2.36 -9.42
C GLY A 163 3.38 2.64 -10.62
N SER A 164 2.98 2.25 -11.83
CA SER A 164 3.76 2.39 -13.08
C SER A 164 4.03 3.83 -13.52
N ASN A 165 3.30 4.80 -12.96
CA ASN A 165 3.57 6.22 -13.16
C ASN A 165 4.82 6.70 -12.40
N TRP A 166 5.33 5.91 -11.45
CA TRP A 166 6.57 6.19 -10.75
C TRP A 166 7.76 5.83 -11.66
N ARG A 167 8.39 6.85 -12.27
CA ARG A 167 9.59 6.71 -13.10
C ARG A 167 10.77 7.35 -12.41
N TYR A 168 11.88 6.60 -12.24
CA TYR A 168 13.11 7.03 -11.54
C TYR A 168 13.69 8.39 -12.02
N TYR A 169 13.48 8.78 -13.28
CA TYR A 169 13.94 10.06 -13.86
C TYR A 169 12.79 11.01 -14.28
N GLY A 170 11.57 10.78 -13.80
CA GLY A 170 10.44 11.73 -13.91
C GLY A 170 10.08 12.30 -12.54
N GLU A 171 9.06 13.17 -12.49
CA GLU A 171 8.57 13.79 -11.23
C GLU A 171 8.38 12.76 -10.11
N GLY A 172 7.80 11.58 -10.39
CA GLY A 172 7.65 10.52 -9.38
C GLY A 172 8.95 9.89 -8.84
N GLY A 173 10.04 9.85 -9.62
CA GLY A 173 11.29 9.19 -9.21
C GLY A 173 12.22 10.08 -8.40
N GLN A 174 12.28 11.37 -8.72
CA GLN A 174 12.92 12.38 -7.87
C GLN A 174 12.18 12.46 -6.54
N ASN A 175 10.85 12.36 -6.61
CA ASN A 175 10.00 12.27 -5.44
C ASN A 175 10.25 11.00 -4.61
N MET A 176 10.67 9.87 -5.18
CA MET A 176 11.07 8.70 -4.37
C MET A 176 12.20 9.05 -3.37
N HIS A 177 13.12 9.93 -3.75
CA HIS A 177 14.16 10.40 -2.83
C HIS A 177 13.62 11.48 -1.88
N THR A 178 12.76 12.40 -2.28
CA THR A 178 12.29 13.47 -1.36
C THR A 178 11.10 13.05 -0.48
N ILE A 179 10.14 12.31 -1.04
CA ILE A 179 9.02 11.66 -0.34
C ILE A 179 9.53 10.61 0.64
N PHE A 180 10.58 9.87 0.25
CA PHE A 180 11.05 8.74 1.06
C PHE A 180 12.39 8.87 1.81
N HIS A 181 13.18 9.94 1.66
CA HIS A 181 14.47 10.03 2.36
C HIS A 181 14.38 10.74 3.72
N THR A 182 13.72 11.90 3.79
CA THR A 182 13.64 12.68 5.05
C THR A 182 12.55 12.15 6.00
N PRO A 183 11.37 11.74 5.49
CA PRO A 183 10.29 11.34 6.39
C PRO A 183 10.37 9.95 7.05
N LEU A 184 11.30 9.08 6.66
CA LEU A 184 11.05 7.64 6.70
C LEU A 184 11.96 6.75 7.51
N SER A 185 13.05 7.27 8.05
CA SER A 185 13.86 6.52 9.01
C SER A 185 13.08 6.07 10.26
N LYS A 186 11.87 6.62 10.50
CA LYS A 186 10.97 6.23 11.59
C LYS A 186 9.82 5.31 11.17
N PHE A 187 9.42 5.31 9.90
CA PHE A 187 8.19 4.65 9.44
C PHE A 187 8.47 3.31 8.77
N PHE A 188 9.62 3.16 8.12
CA PHE A 188 10.05 1.89 7.55
C PHE A 188 11.48 1.53 7.96
N ASP A 189 11.77 0.25 7.93
CA ASP A 189 13.12 -0.29 8.02
C ASP A 189 13.87 -0.03 6.70
N GLU A 190 15.16 0.23 6.77
CA GLU A 190 16.00 0.40 5.56
C GLU A 190 15.90 -0.83 4.63
N GLU A 191 15.67 -2.02 5.20
CA GLU A 191 15.51 -3.26 4.47
C GLU A 191 14.12 -3.47 3.86
N THR A 192 13.13 -2.60 4.14
CA THR A 192 11.78 -2.69 3.56
C THR A 192 11.84 -2.68 2.02
N LYS A 193 11.14 -3.64 1.39
CA LYS A 193 11.16 -3.80 -0.07
C LYS A 193 10.36 -2.69 -0.74
N VAL A 194 10.97 -1.99 -1.69
CA VAL A 194 10.26 -1.07 -2.61
C VAL A 194 10.11 -1.74 -3.97
N ILE A 195 8.86 -2.04 -4.33
CA ILE A 195 8.54 -2.80 -5.53
C ILE A 195 7.81 -1.88 -6.51
N THR A 196 8.36 -1.80 -7.71
CA THR A 196 7.77 -1.12 -8.86
C THR A 196 7.31 -2.17 -9.88
N ARG A 197 6.68 -1.74 -10.97
CA ARG A 197 6.39 -2.63 -12.10
C ARG A 197 7.64 -3.33 -12.67
N TYR A 198 8.82 -2.72 -12.54
CA TYR A 198 10.02 -3.14 -13.27
C TYR A 198 11.15 -3.67 -12.38
N THR A 199 11.17 -3.30 -11.10
CA THR A 199 12.29 -3.57 -10.18
C THR A 199 11.79 -3.77 -8.77
N THR A 200 12.44 -4.69 -8.04
CA THR A 200 12.44 -4.74 -6.58
C THR A 200 13.72 -4.05 -6.10
N ARG A 201 13.60 -3.23 -5.06
CA ARG A 201 14.72 -2.48 -4.49
C ARG A 201 14.71 -2.53 -2.97
N ARG A 202 15.88 -2.40 -2.38
CA ARG A 202 16.06 -2.18 -0.92
C ARG A 202 16.96 -0.98 -0.70
N TYR A 203 16.80 -0.32 0.44
CA TYR A 203 17.69 0.76 0.82
C TYR A 203 18.88 0.15 1.57
N HIS A 204 20.09 0.41 1.08
CA HIS A 204 21.31 -0.05 1.72
C HIS A 204 22.34 1.09 1.70
N GLN A 205 22.88 1.44 2.87
CA GLN A 205 23.98 2.39 3.03
C GLN A 205 23.78 3.74 2.31
N GLY A 206 22.56 4.29 2.32
CA GLY A 206 22.30 5.59 1.69
C GLY A 206 21.75 5.52 0.27
N PHE A 207 21.64 4.34 -0.33
CA PHE A 207 21.25 4.17 -1.74
C PHE A 207 20.17 3.10 -1.94
N TRP A 208 19.35 3.25 -3.00
CA TRP A 208 18.38 2.25 -3.42
C TRP A 208 19.02 1.28 -4.41
N GLU A 209 19.32 0.07 -3.96
CA GLU A 209 19.92 -0.98 -4.79
C GLU A 209 18.82 -1.81 -5.48
N SER A 210 19.00 -2.11 -6.77
CA SER A 210 18.10 -3.04 -7.46
C SER A 210 18.49 -4.48 -7.13
N GLU A 211 17.53 -5.27 -6.66
CA GLU A 211 17.67 -6.72 -6.72
C GLU A 211 17.60 -7.12 -8.20
N LEU A 212 18.72 -7.59 -8.75
CA LEU A 212 18.71 -8.26 -10.05
C LEU A 212 17.87 -9.52 -9.88
N VAL A 213 16.69 -9.53 -10.50
CA VAL A 213 15.87 -10.74 -10.60
C VAL A 213 16.66 -11.73 -11.47
N HIS A 214 17.23 -12.76 -10.85
CA HIS A 214 17.88 -13.87 -11.53
C HIS A 214 16.86 -14.81 -12.16
#